data_AF-A0A7S2IJG4-F1
#
_entry.id   AF-A0A7S2IJG4-F1
#
_cell.length_a   1.000
_cell.length_b   1.000
_cell.length_c   1.000
_cell.angle_alpha   90.00
_cell.angle_beta   90.00
_cell.angle_gamma   90.00
#
_symmetry.space_group_name_H-M   'P 1'
#
loop_
_entity.id
_entity.type
_entity.pdbx_description
1 polymer ?
#
loop_
_entity_poly.entity_id
_entity_poly.type
_entity_poly.pdbx_seq_one_letter_code
_entity_poly.pdbx_strand_id
1 'polypeptide(L)'
;VQSAVLATALSGLLVASPAPCQALGRGDMDIPLAIKGYEEVTCPEELRQGRAGGALGAGAGGGGIAQKCVKVNAQASNGSGKLVKDAGVFGIVYGKQDGMSVLGNGQDGKNDAGQFAMIDSIPAGESDISFLFVAQQSDDCIPTRQNKCPVEGTKPLMTLQFEKVKAISYPGGDRYKVYDECEQNEFAEGC
;
A
#
# COMPACT_ATOMS: atom_id res chain seq x y z
N VAL A 1 -43.69 19.01 70.34
CA VAL A 1 -42.99 19.80 69.29
C VAL A 1 -42.44 18.76 68.30
N GLN A 2 -43.13 18.42 67.20
CA GLN A 2 -43.03 19.05 65.85
C GLN A 2 -41.56 19.18 65.41
N SER A 3 -41.04 18.72 64.26
CA SER A 3 -41.51 18.40 62.90
C SER A 3 -40.34 17.64 62.20
N ALA A 4 -40.51 16.61 61.37
CA ALA A 4 -40.89 16.55 59.94
C ALA A 4 -39.75 15.97 59.04
N VAL A 5 -40.05 14.79 58.49
CA VAL A 5 -39.80 14.20 57.16
C VAL A 5 -38.97 14.99 56.13
N LEU A 6 -38.02 14.31 55.45
CA LEU A 6 -37.94 14.23 53.98
C LEU A 6 -36.97 13.14 53.49
N ALA A 7 -37.49 12.27 52.64
CA ALA A 7 -36.79 11.24 51.88
C ALA A 7 -36.35 11.80 50.52
N THR A 8 -35.24 11.30 49.94
CA THR A 8 -35.08 11.17 48.48
C THR A 8 -33.94 10.20 48.14
N ALA A 9 -34.26 9.24 47.26
CA ALA A 9 -33.37 8.30 46.61
C ALA A 9 -32.66 8.95 45.39
N LEU A 10 -31.44 8.49 45.09
CA LEU A 10 -30.79 8.52 43.76
C LEU A 10 -29.71 7.42 43.78
N SER A 11 -29.99 6.19 43.33
CA SER A 11 -30.05 5.74 41.94
C SER A 11 -28.77 5.99 41.15
N GLY A 12 -27.98 4.93 40.99
CA GLY A 12 -27.31 4.56 39.73
C GLY A 12 -26.31 5.55 39.16
N LEU A 13 -25.10 5.60 39.71
CA LEU A 13 -23.94 5.95 38.89
C LEU A 13 -23.56 4.72 38.07
N LEU A 14 -24.07 4.72 36.84
CA LEU A 14 -23.62 3.93 35.71
C LEU A 14 -22.08 3.94 35.70
N VAL A 15 -21.48 2.85 36.19
CA VAL A 15 -20.15 2.47 35.73
C VAL A 15 -20.34 2.17 34.25
N ALA A 16 -20.05 3.15 33.41
CA ALA A 16 -19.88 2.94 32.00
C ALA A 16 -18.75 1.91 31.89
N SER A 17 -19.13 0.64 31.74
CA SER A 17 -18.21 -0.39 31.28
C SER A 17 -17.52 0.22 30.06
N PRO A 18 -16.18 0.35 30.05
CA PRO A 18 -15.50 0.63 28.81
C PRO A 18 -15.94 -0.50 27.88
N ALA A 19 -16.72 -0.14 26.84
CA ALA A 19 -17.02 -1.08 25.77
C ALA A 19 -15.66 -1.67 25.39
N PRO A 20 -15.51 -3.01 25.42
CA PRO A 20 -14.26 -3.61 25.03
C PRO A 20 -13.93 -3.02 23.66
N CYS A 21 -12.80 -2.30 23.57
CA CYS A 21 -12.21 -1.98 22.28
C CYS A 21 -12.26 -3.28 21.51
N GLN A 22 -13.06 -3.33 20.44
CA GLN A 22 -12.98 -4.45 19.52
C GLN A 22 -11.55 -4.42 19.01
N ALA A 23 -10.72 -5.26 19.62
CA ALA A 23 -9.40 -5.54 19.16
C ALA A 23 -9.62 -6.15 17.78
N LEU A 24 -9.44 -5.32 16.75
CA LEU A 24 -9.47 -5.74 15.36
C LEU A 24 -8.59 -7.00 15.28
N GLY A 25 -9.21 -8.12 14.95
CA GLY A 25 -8.51 -9.38 14.89
C GLY A 25 -7.44 -9.29 13.81
N ARG A 26 -6.37 -10.10 13.92
CA ARG A 26 -5.37 -10.23 12.83
C ARG A 26 -6.02 -10.45 11.46
N GLY A 27 -7.17 -11.13 11.41
CA GLY A 27 -7.93 -11.40 10.18
C GLY A 27 -8.71 -10.22 9.59
N ASP A 28 -8.90 -9.12 10.34
CA ASP A 28 -9.61 -7.93 9.82
C ASP A 28 -8.67 -6.97 9.06
N MET A 29 -7.35 -7.18 9.19
CA MET A 29 -6.33 -6.34 8.58
C MET A 29 -5.60 -7.03 7.42
N ASP A 30 -5.43 -8.36 7.46
CA ASP A 30 -4.78 -9.14 6.41
C ASP A 30 -5.79 -9.66 5.38
N ILE A 31 -5.71 -9.16 4.14
CA ILE A 31 -6.58 -9.55 3.02
C ILE A 31 -5.75 -10.39 2.04
N PRO A 32 -6.00 -11.71 1.93
CA PRO A 32 -5.32 -12.57 0.96
C PRO A 32 -5.56 -12.11 -0.48
N LEU A 33 -4.50 -12.12 -1.29
CA LEU A 33 -4.57 -11.81 -2.72
C LEU A 33 -4.14 -13.04 -3.55
N ALA A 34 -5.03 -13.54 -4.39
CA ALA A 34 -4.74 -14.58 -5.38
C ALA A 34 -4.47 -13.94 -6.75
N ILE A 35 -3.20 -13.93 -7.18
CA ILE A 35 -2.79 -13.29 -8.43
C ILE A 35 -3.31 -14.08 -9.64
N LYS A 36 -4.09 -13.43 -10.51
CA LYS A 36 -4.64 -14.00 -11.74
C LYS A 36 -3.73 -13.77 -12.95
N GLY A 37 -3.02 -12.65 -12.96
CA GLY A 37 -2.13 -12.27 -14.05
C GLY A 37 -1.60 -10.86 -13.88
N TYR A 38 -0.69 -10.48 -14.75
CA TYR A 38 -0.08 -9.16 -14.76
C TYR A 38 0.32 -8.75 -16.19
N GLU A 39 0.46 -7.45 -16.42
CA GLU A 39 0.88 -6.88 -17.69
C GLU A 39 1.78 -5.66 -17.47
N GLU A 40 2.73 -5.46 -18.39
CA GLU A 40 3.49 -4.20 -18.48
C GLU A 40 2.56 -3.11 -18.98
N VAL A 41 2.52 -1.98 -18.28
CA VAL A 41 1.73 -0.81 -18.65
C VAL A 41 2.61 0.43 -18.69
N THR A 42 2.15 1.45 -19.41
CA THR A 42 2.77 2.78 -19.34
C THR A 42 2.65 3.31 -17.91
N CYS A 43 3.76 3.82 -17.38
CA CYS A 43 3.80 4.34 -16.03
C CYS A 43 2.91 5.59 -15.88
N PRO A 44 1.93 5.58 -14.97
CA PRO A 44 1.13 6.75 -14.68
C PRO A 44 1.97 7.80 -13.90
N GLU A 45 1.63 9.08 -14.02
CA GLU A 45 2.44 10.18 -13.49
C GLU A 45 2.56 10.14 -11.97
N GLU A 46 1.58 9.57 -11.27
CA GLU A 46 1.53 9.46 -9.82
C GLU A 46 2.66 8.58 -9.26
N LEU A 47 3.07 7.55 -10.01
CA LEU A 47 4.20 6.69 -9.64
C LEU A 47 5.54 7.38 -9.93
N ARG A 48 5.59 8.32 -10.89
CA ARG A 48 6.78 9.15 -11.20
C ARG A 48 7.18 10.06 -10.06
N GLN A 49 6.25 10.36 -9.17
CA GLN A 49 6.47 11.24 -8.03
C GLN A 49 6.85 10.50 -6.74
N GLY A 50 7.02 9.17 -6.78
CA GLY A 50 7.47 8.39 -5.63
C GLY A 50 6.40 8.10 -4.58
N ARG A 51 5.11 8.14 -4.94
CA ARG A 51 4.04 7.61 -4.06
C ARG A 51 4.12 6.09 -3.98
N ALA A 52 3.55 5.52 -2.90
CA ALA A 52 3.59 4.09 -2.56
C ALA A 52 3.36 3.20 -3.80
N GLY A 53 4.34 2.34 -4.12
CA GLY A 53 4.45 1.74 -5.46
C GLY A 53 5.89 1.50 -5.94
N GLY A 54 6.86 2.15 -5.28
CA GLY A 54 8.26 2.23 -5.72
C GLY A 54 8.53 3.58 -6.40
N ALA A 55 9.70 4.17 -6.12
CA ALA A 55 10.07 5.44 -6.75
C ALA A 55 10.47 5.21 -8.21
N LEU A 56 9.69 5.77 -9.14
CA LEU A 56 10.13 5.94 -10.51
C LEU A 56 11.11 7.13 -10.57
N GLY A 57 12.33 6.92 -11.06
CA GLY A 57 13.28 8.02 -11.29
C GLY A 57 14.73 7.78 -10.86
N ALA A 58 15.57 8.75 -11.23
CA ALA A 58 17.04 8.71 -11.37
C ALA A 58 17.87 8.50 -10.08
N GLY A 59 17.26 8.01 -9.00
CA GLY A 59 17.96 7.59 -7.78
C GLY A 59 17.62 6.18 -7.31
N ALA A 60 16.56 5.56 -7.84
CA ALA A 60 16.11 4.22 -7.44
C ALA A 60 16.59 3.11 -8.38
N GLY A 61 17.06 3.46 -9.58
CA GLY A 61 17.73 2.57 -10.51
C GLY A 61 19.11 3.14 -10.83
N GLY A 62 20.17 2.52 -10.32
CA GLY A 62 21.52 2.82 -10.79
C GLY A 62 21.66 2.52 -12.29
N GLY A 63 22.82 2.85 -12.87
CA GLY A 63 23.15 2.37 -14.21
C GLY A 63 22.94 0.86 -14.32
N GLY A 64 22.24 0.41 -15.36
CA GLY A 64 21.90 -1.00 -15.57
C GLY A 64 20.64 -1.50 -14.84
N ILE A 65 19.79 -0.62 -14.31
CA ILE A 65 18.47 -0.99 -13.76
C ILE A 65 17.36 -0.28 -14.53
N ALA A 66 16.45 -1.05 -15.11
CA ALA A 66 15.23 -0.59 -15.73
C ALA A 66 14.05 -0.67 -14.76
N GLN A 67 13.12 0.29 -14.88
CA GLN A 67 11.90 0.39 -14.08
C GLN A 67 10.69 0.22 -14.97
N LYS A 68 9.87 -0.80 -14.69
CA LYS A 68 8.68 -1.17 -15.48
C LYS A 68 7.44 -1.06 -14.62
N CYS A 69 6.41 -0.35 -15.10
CA CYS A 69 5.14 -0.35 -14.40
C CYS A 69 4.34 -1.59 -14.74
N VAL A 70 3.85 -2.24 -13.71
CA VAL A 70 3.17 -3.53 -13.82
C VAL A 70 1.79 -3.40 -13.21
N LYS A 71 0.76 -3.66 -14.02
CA LYS A 71 -0.61 -3.83 -13.54
C LYS A 71 -0.83 -5.28 -13.19
N VAL A 72 -1.22 -5.53 -11.95
CA VAL A 72 -1.50 -6.87 -11.45
C VAL A 72 -3.00 -7.00 -11.24
N ASN A 73 -3.58 -8.08 -11.75
CA ASN A 73 -4.97 -8.45 -11.52
C ASN A 73 -5.01 -9.59 -10.50
N ALA A 74 -5.79 -9.44 -9.44
CA ALA A 74 -5.89 -10.41 -8.35
C ALA A 74 -7.33 -10.55 -7.85
N GLN A 75 -7.62 -11.71 -7.25
CA GLN A 75 -8.82 -11.88 -6.42
C GLN A 75 -8.47 -11.59 -4.97
N ALA A 76 -9.23 -10.70 -4.33
CA ALA A 76 -9.10 -10.35 -2.92
C ALA A 76 -10.22 -10.99 -2.10
N SER A 77 -9.86 -11.56 -0.96
CA SER A 77 -10.79 -12.16 0.01
C SER A 77 -10.91 -11.30 1.26
N ASN A 78 -11.87 -10.36 1.27
CA ASN A 78 -12.06 -9.41 2.37
C ASN A 78 -13.12 -9.91 3.36
N GLY A 79 -12.66 -10.55 4.45
CA GLY A 79 -13.50 -11.06 5.52
C GLY A 79 -14.05 -10.00 6.50
N SER A 80 -13.65 -8.73 6.38
CA SER A 80 -13.99 -7.69 7.38
C SER A 80 -15.44 -7.23 7.34
N GLY A 81 -16.22 -7.64 6.34
CA GLY A 81 -17.63 -7.26 6.16
C GLY A 81 -17.86 -5.79 5.77
N LYS A 82 -16.79 -5.02 5.55
CA LYS A 82 -16.83 -3.60 5.17
C LYS A 82 -15.92 -3.30 3.98
N LEU A 83 -16.17 -2.17 3.31
CA LEU A 83 -15.25 -1.62 2.32
C LEU A 83 -13.93 -1.26 3.00
N VAL A 84 -12.83 -1.77 2.47
CA VAL A 84 -11.47 -1.38 2.87
C VAL A 84 -10.96 -0.35 1.87
N LYS A 85 -10.29 0.69 2.34
CA LYS A 85 -9.67 1.73 1.50
C LYS A 85 -8.18 1.83 1.80
N ASP A 86 -7.42 2.28 0.80
CA ASP A 86 -6.00 2.59 0.93
C ASP A 86 -5.19 1.43 1.51
N ALA A 87 -5.44 0.21 1.00
CA ALA A 87 -4.78 -0.99 1.49
C ALA A 87 -3.37 -1.10 0.88
N GLY A 88 -2.36 -1.23 1.73
CA GLY A 88 -0.98 -1.45 1.29
C GLY A 88 -0.78 -2.89 0.83
N VAL A 89 -0.09 -3.11 -0.28
CA VAL A 89 0.24 -4.46 -0.78
C VAL A 89 1.64 -4.85 -0.34
N PHE A 90 1.75 -6.06 0.21
CA PHE A 90 2.96 -6.65 0.76
C PHE A 90 3.19 -8.05 0.16
N GLY A 91 4.42 -8.53 0.23
CA GLY A 91 4.80 -9.83 -0.29
C GLY A 91 6.11 -9.76 -1.06
N ILE A 92 6.35 -10.78 -1.88
CA ILE A 92 7.60 -10.88 -2.61
C ILE A 92 7.33 -11.11 -4.09
N VAL A 93 8.07 -10.38 -4.93
CA VAL A 93 8.00 -10.47 -6.38
C VAL A 93 9.41 -10.66 -6.93
N TYR A 94 9.62 -11.75 -7.66
CA TYR A 94 10.91 -12.11 -8.23
C TYR A 94 10.86 -12.22 -9.74
N GLY A 95 11.98 -11.90 -10.39
CA GLY A 95 12.23 -12.26 -11.76
C GLY A 95 12.52 -13.76 -11.86
N LYS A 96 11.81 -14.49 -12.73
CA LYS A 96 12.11 -15.92 -12.95
C LYS A 96 13.45 -16.15 -13.62
N GLN A 97 13.90 -15.16 -14.39
CA GLN A 97 15.12 -15.22 -15.19
C GLN A 97 16.38 -15.16 -14.33
N ASP A 98 16.42 -14.24 -13.36
CA ASP A 98 17.59 -13.95 -12.54
C ASP A 98 17.41 -14.35 -11.07
N GLY A 99 16.19 -14.69 -10.65
CA GLY A 99 15.85 -15.01 -9.25
C GLY A 99 15.93 -13.80 -8.33
N MET A 100 16.10 -12.59 -8.87
CA MET A 100 16.27 -11.38 -8.10
C MET A 100 14.91 -10.78 -7.77
N SER A 101 14.81 -10.14 -6.60
CA SER A 101 13.61 -9.39 -6.25
C SER A 101 13.49 -8.18 -7.15
N VAL A 102 12.31 -8.01 -7.76
CA VAL A 102 12.01 -6.85 -8.60
C VAL A 102 11.49 -5.67 -7.78
N LEU A 103 11.42 -5.80 -6.46
CA LEU A 103 11.00 -4.74 -5.56
C LEU A 103 12.21 -3.96 -5.09
N GLY A 104 12.24 -2.65 -5.37
CA GLY A 104 13.42 -1.82 -5.11
C GLY A 104 13.85 -1.76 -3.64
N ASN A 105 12.94 -2.02 -2.71
CA ASN A 105 13.19 -1.98 -1.27
C ASN A 105 13.65 -3.34 -0.68
N GLY A 106 13.82 -4.37 -1.50
CA GLY A 106 14.11 -5.73 -1.03
C GLY A 106 14.86 -6.59 -2.06
N GLN A 107 15.86 -6.00 -2.74
CA GLN A 107 16.59 -6.65 -3.85
C GLN A 107 17.31 -7.96 -3.47
N ASP A 108 17.59 -8.19 -2.19
CA ASP A 108 18.27 -9.40 -1.71
C ASP A 108 17.35 -10.63 -1.59
N GLY A 109 16.03 -10.44 -1.72
CA GLY A 109 15.05 -11.53 -1.66
C GLY A 109 14.94 -12.24 -0.31
N LYS A 110 15.64 -11.77 0.72
CA LYS A 110 15.66 -12.45 2.03
C LYS A 110 14.54 -11.99 2.94
N ASN A 111 14.05 -10.77 2.71
CA ASN A 111 12.99 -10.14 3.49
C ASN A 111 11.88 -9.61 2.58
N ASP A 112 10.67 -9.50 3.13
CA ASP A 112 9.58 -8.76 2.50
C ASP A 112 10.05 -7.32 2.24
N ALA A 113 9.83 -6.80 1.02
CA ALA A 113 10.27 -5.46 0.64
C ALA A 113 9.41 -4.35 1.30
N GLY A 114 8.53 -4.73 2.22
CA GLY A 114 7.54 -3.86 2.81
C GLY A 114 6.41 -3.58 1.83
N GLN A 115 5.74 -2.47 2.05
CA GLN A 115 4.64 -2.07 1.18
C GLN A 115 5.17 -1.67 -0.20
N PHE A 116 4.79 -2.41 -1.24
CA PHE A 116 5.26 -2.17 -2.60
C PHE A 116 4.18 -1.66 -3.56
N ALA A 117 2.91 -1.70 -3.17
CA ALA A 117 1.81 -1.10 -3.92
C ALA A 117 0.68 -0.62 -2.99
N MET A 118 -0.33 0.00 -3.59
CA MET A 118 -1.58 0.40 -2.93
C MET A 118 -2.78 -0.09 -3.73
N ILE A 119 -3.85 -0.43 -3.03
CA ILE A 119 -5.17 -0.70 -3.59
C ILE A 119 -6.14 0.34 -3.02
N ASP A 120 -6.75 1.14 -3.89
CA ASP A 120 -7.64 2.24 -3.49
C ASP A 120 -8.84 1.74 -2.69
N SER A 121 -9.44 0.63 -3.13
CA SER A 121 -10.57 0.03 -2.43
C SER A 121 -10.72 -1.47 -2.67
N ILE A 122 -11.14 -2.18 -1.63
CA ILE A 122 -11.43 -3.61 -1.65
C ILE A 122 -12.84 -3.81 -1.08
N PRO A 123 -13.83 -4.21 -1.91
CA PRO A 123 -15.17 -4.56 -1.47
C PRO A 123 -15.17 -5.67 -0.40
N ALA A 124 -16.25 -5.78 0.38
CA ALA A 124 -16.43 -6.91 1.30
C ALA A 124 -16.67 -8.22 0.53
N GLY A 125 -16.17 -9.34 1.04
CA GLY A 125 -16.24 -10.65 0.40
C GLY A 125 -15.16 -10.87 -0.66
N GLU A 126 -15.48 -11.70 -1.65
CA GLU A 126 -14.60 -11.98 -2.79
C GLU A 126 -14.76 -10.91 -3.87
N SER A 127 -13.66 -10.32 -4.33
CA SER A 127 -13.69 -9.29 -5.37
C SER A 127 -12.47 -9.35 -6.29
N ASP A 128 -12.66 -8.96 -7.54
CA ASP A 128 -11.57 -8.79 -8.49
C ASP A 128 -11.03 -7.36 -8.38
N ILE A 129 -9.74 -7.24 -8.11
CA ILE A 129 -9.05 -5.96 -7.92
C ILE A 129 -7.82 -5.89 -8.82
N SER A 130 -7.35 -4.67 -9.03
CA SER A 130 -6.06 -4.43 -9.68
C SER A 130 -5.24 -3.41 -8.91
N PHE A 131 -3.93 -3.58 -8.91
CA PHE A 131 -2.98 -2.61 -8.37
C PHE A 131 -1.80 -2.44 -9.29
N LEU A 132 -1.10 -1.32 -9.13
CA LEU A 132 0.07 -0.95 -9.90
C LEU A 132 1.29 -0.90 -9.00
N PHE A 133 2.41 -1.40 -9.50
CA PHE A 133 3.71 -1.25 -8.86
C PHE A 133 4.82 -1.11 -9.88
N VAL A 134 5.98 -0.67 -9.42
CA VAL A 134 7.18 -0.50 -10.23
C VAL A 134 8.11 -1.68 -10.01
N ALA A 135 8.25 -2.53 -11.04
CA ALA A 135 9.23 -3.59 -11.07
C ALA A 135 10.60 -3.04 -11.49
N GLN A 136 11.65 -3.41 -10.77
CA GLN A 136 13.03 -3.13 -11.11
C GLN A 136 13.68 -4.38 -11.69
N GLN A 137 14.36 -4.24 -12.83
CA GLN A 137 15.08 -5.34 -13.45
C GLN A 137 16.43 -4.92 -13.98
N SER A 138 17.33 -5.89 -14.11
CA SER A 138 18.61 -5.66 -14.78
C SER A 138 18.41 -5.27 -16.25
N ASP A 139 19.23 -4.33 -16.71
CA ASP A 139 19.27 -3.87 -18.10
C ASP A 139 20.73 -3.67 -18.55
N ASP A 140 20.97 -3.77 -19.85
CA ASP A 140 22.33 -3.72 -20.40
C ASP A 140 22.83 -2.28 -20.61
N CYS A 141 22.00 -1.29 -20.29
CA CYS A 141 22.38 0.09 -20.50
C CYS A 141 23.37 0.58 -19.44
N ILE A 142 24.57 0.96 -19.89
CA ILE A 142 25.63 1.54 -19.06
C ILE A 142 25.62 3.06 -19.27
N PRO A 143 25.27 3.87 -18.24
CA PRO A 143 25.26 5.31 -18.37
C PRO A 143 26.68 5.84 -18.55
N THR A 144 26.87 6.76 -19.49
CA THR A 144 28.14 7.49 -19.68
C THR A 144 27.93 8.97 -19.36
N ARG A 145 29.02 9.77 -19.32
CA ARG A 145 28.90 11.23 -19.15
C ARG A 145 28.06 11.90 -20.25
N GLN A 146 27.92 11.27 -21.40
CA GLN A 146 27.25 11.81 -22.58
C GLN A 146 25.87 11.18 -22.80
N ASN A 147 25.65 9.94 -22.36
CA ASN A 147 24.42 9.18 -22.59
C ASN A 147 23.81 8.70 -21.27
N LYS A 148 22.56 9.09 -21.01
CA LYS A 148 21.77 8.57 -19.90
C LYS A 148 20.94 7.38 -20.36
N CYS A 149 20.81 6.39 -19.50
CA CYS A 149 19.94 5.25 -19.75
C CYS A 149 18.46 5.65 -19.60
N PRO A 150 17.58 5.11 -20.44
CA PRO A 150 16.14 5.31 -20.27
C PRO A 150 15.70 4.65 -18.96
N VAL A 151 14.80 5.31 -18.23
CA VAL A 151 14.26 4.78 -16.96
C VAL A 151 13.55 3.45 -17.19
N GLU A 152 12.80 3.33 -18.29
CA GLU A 152 12.09 2.11 -18.67
C GLU A 152 13.02 1.01 -19.21
N GLY A 153 14.31 1.30 -19.38
CA GLY A 153 15.28 0.39 -19.96
C GLY A 153 15.05 0.08 -21.44
N THR A 154 15.83 -0.88 -21.94
CA THR A 154 15.81 -1.30 -23.35
C THR A 154 15.17 -2.67 -23.58
N LYS A 155 14.93 -3.43 -22.51
CA LYS A 155 14.36 -4.77 -22.53
C LYS A 155 12.87 -4.76 -22.15
N PRO A 156 12.07 -5.73 -22.63
CA PRO A 156 10.71 -5.94 -22.14
C PRO A 156 10.72 -6.37 -20.66
N LEU A 157 9.57 -6.23 -19.99
CA LEU A 157 9.38 -6.76 -18.63
C LEU A 157 9.69 -8.27 -18.59
N MET A 158 10.50 -8.66 -17.61
CA MET A 158 10.81 -10.06 -17.34
C MET A 158 9.61 -10.83 -16.76
N THR A 159 9.72 -12.15 -16.70
CA THR A 159 8.65 -12.97 -16.17
C THR A 159 8.66 -12.89 -14.65
N LEU A 160 7.54 -12.50 -14.05
CA LEU A 160 7.42 -12.30 -12.62
C LEU A 160 6.86 -13.53 -11.92
N GLN A 161 7.30 -13.75 -10.70
CA GLN A 161 6.77 -14.72 -9.76
C GLN A 161 6.37 -14.02 -8.48
N PHE A 162 5.11 -14.20 -8.07
CA PHE A 162 4.52 -13.58 -6.91
C PHE A 162 4.42 -14.60 -5.77
N GLU A 163 4.89 -14.25 -4.59
CA GLU A 163 4.86 -15.11 -3.42
C GLU A 163 4.33 -14.36 -2.20
N LYS A 164 3.44 -15.02 -1.44
CA LYS A 164 2.89 -14.52 -0.18
C LYS A 164 2.26 -13.12 -0.28
N VAL A 165 1.68 -12.80 -1.44
CA VAL A 165 1.10 -11.48 -1.69
C VAL A 165 -0.19 -11.31 -0.89
N LYS A 166 -0.29 -10.20 -0.19
CA LYS A 166 -1.47 -9.82 0.61
C LYS A 166 -1.63 -8.31 0.66
N ALA A 167 -2.86 -7.85 0.86
CA ALA A 167 -3.13 -6.47 1.20
C ALA A 167 -3.28 -6.34 2.71
N ILE A 168 -2.76 -5.26 3.29
CA ILE A 168 -2.94 -4.92 4.70
C ILE A 168 -3.65 -3.58 4.79
N SER A 169 -4.78 -3.57 5.49
CA SER A 169 -5.48 -2.34 5.86
C SER A 169 -5.03 -1.90 7.25
N TYR A 170 -4.39 -0.74 7.34
CA TYR A 170 -4.11 -0.13 8.64
C TYR A 170 -5.33 0.66 9.13
N PRO A 171 -5.79 0.46 10.37
CA PRO A 171 -6.90 1.24 10.94
C PRO A 171 -6.52 2.72 10.99
N GLY A 172 -7.22 3.58 10.24
CA GLY A 172 -6.90 4.99 10.09
C GLY A 172 -5.92 5.32 8.96
N GLY A 173 -5.59 4.37 8.07
CA GLY A 173 -4.85 4.65 6.83
C GLY A 173 -5.61 5.61 5.91
N ASP A 174 -6.94 5.57 5.95
CA ASP A 174 -7.90 6.52 5.41
C ASP A 174 -7.77 7.95 5.98
N ARG A 175 -6.91 8.16 6.99
CA ARG A 175 -6.54 9.49 7.51
C ARG A 175 -5.31 10.10 6.85
N TYR A 176 -4.60 9.39 5.97
CA TYR A 176 -3.59 10.00 5.10
C TYR A 176 -4.29 10.83 4.02
N LYS A 177 -4.88 11.96 4.43
CA LYS A 177 -5.25 13.02 3.51
C LYS A 177 -3.96 13.61 2.95
N VAL A 178 -3.97 13.91 1.65
CA VAL A 178 -3.02 14.87 1.11
C VAL A 178 -3.26 16.14 1.90
N TYR A 179 -2.29 16.55 2.72
CA TYR A 179 -2.38 17.81 3.48
C TYR A 179 -2.80 18.91 2.51
N ASP A 180 -3.76 19.73 2.90
CA ASP A 180 -4.15 20.84 2.03
C ASP A 180 -3.01 21.89 1.96
N GLU A 181 -3.15 22.84 1.03
CA GLU A 181 -2.11 23.85 0.81
C GLU A 181 -1.89 24.74 2.05
N CYS A 182 -2.91 24.91 2.89
CA CYS A 182 -2.83 25.63 4.17
C CYS A 182 -2.14 24.82 5.26
N GLU A 183 -2.35 23.50 5.30
CA GLU A 183 -1.72 22.57 6.22
C GLU A 183 -0.24 22.31 5.87
N GLN A 184 0.11 22.35 4.58
CA GLN A 184 1.50 22.26 4.12
C GLN A 184 2.22 23.61 4.17
N ASN A 185 1.50 24.70 3.99
CA ASN A 185 2.02 26.05 3.99
C ASN A 185 0.99 27.02 4.57
N GLU A 186 1.12 27.31 5.86
CA GLU A 186 0.27 28.26 6.60
C GLU A 186 0.27 29.68 6.02
N PHE A 187 1.17 29.98 5.07
CA PHE A 187 1.30 31.28 4.40
C PHE A 187 0.82 31.27 2.94
N ALA A 188 0.20 30.18 2.47
CA ALA A 188 -0.39 30.14 1.13
C ALA A 188 -1.56 31.12 1.00
N GLU A 189 -1.70 31.79 -0.15
CA GLU A 189 -2.78 32.78 -0.37
C GLU A 189 -4.16 32.11 -0.27
N GLY A 190 -4.98 32.56 0.68
CA GLY A 190 -6.33 32.03 0.92
C GLY A 190 -6.45 31.17 2.18
N CYS A 191 -5.34 31.00 2.89
CA CYS A 191 -5.22 30.58 4.29
C CYS A 191 -4.90 31.82 5.14
#